data_AF-A0AAD4KJ99-F1
#
_entry.id   AF-A0AAD4KJ99-F1
#
_cell.length_a   1.000
_cell.length_b   1.000
_cell.length_c   1.000
_cell.angle_alpha   90.00
_cell.angle_beta   90.00
_cell.angle_gamma   90.00
#
_symmetry.space_group_name_H-M   'P 1'
#
loop_
_entity.id
_entity.type
_entity.pdbx_description
1 polymer ?
#
loop_
_entity_poly.entity_id
_entity_poly.type
_entity_poly.pdbx_seq_one_letter_code
_entity_poly.pdbx_strand_id
1 'polypeptide(L)'
;MPRWTFEITPDSLSSTEKDLLAQRITDNYVKLDIPAFLVNVFFHENRIGNFYSGGKTPPKTVFFVLDHAARSFPSEEVRLAFIDSVNDIVEPILAPKGIKWEYNIYEHPADNWRVNGMVAPVKQPELWKQWVERNEAVVYGEYANKK
;
A
#
# COMPACT_ATOMS: atom_id res chain seq x y z
N MET A 1 -2.03 -5.80 4.36
CA MET A 1 -2.49 -5.57 2.97
C MET A 1 -3.50 -4.46 2.97
N PRO A 2 -2.95 -3.25 2.96
CA PRO A 2 -2.43 -2.74 1.70
C PRO A 2 -0.95 -3.09 1.45
N ARG A 3 -0.65 -3.46 0.21
CA ARG A 3 0.71 -3.46 -0.34
C ARG A 3 0.75 -2.45 -1.49
N TRP A 4 1.68 -1.53 -1.44
CA TRP A 4 1.99 -0.64 -2.56
C TRP A 4 3.32 -1.07 -3.18
N THR A 5 3.33 -1.28 -4.49
CA THR A 5 4.55 -1.62 -5.22
C THR A 5 4.77 -0.58 -6.30
N PHE A 6 5.84 0.19 -6.18
CA PHE A 6 6.25 1.21 -7.14
C PHE A 6 7.32 0.66 -8.07
N GLU A 7 7.05 0.72 -9.37
CA GLU A 7 8.02 0.49 -10.44
C GLU A 7 8.56 1.86 -10.90
N ILE A 8 9.85 2.09 -10.63
CA ILE A 8 10.50 3.38 -10.83
C ILE A 8 11.77 3.25 -11.67
N THR A 9 12.25 4.37 -12.22
CA THR A 9 13.57 4.45 -12.86
C THR A 9 14.63 4.88 -11.83
N PRO A 10 15.92 4.58 -12.05
CA PRO A 10 16.96 4.97 -11.11
C PRO A 10 16.98 6.48 -10.94
N ASP A 11 17.24 6.94 -9.72
CA ASP A 11 17.31 8.36 -9.35
C ASP A 11 16.01 9.17 -9.55
N SER A 12 14.89 8.53 -9.93
CA SER A 12 13.60 9.22 -10.08
C SER A 12 13.00 9.65 -8.74
N LEU A 13 13.36 8.97 -7.65
CA LEU A 13 12.99 9.31 -6.27
C LEU A 13 14.21 9.14 -5.35
N SER A 14 14.51 10.18 -4.56
CA SER A 14 15.49 10.14 -3.47
C SER A 14 15.01 9.26 -2.31
N SER A 15 15.92 8.90 -1.40
CA SER A 15 15.55 8.20 -0.16
C SER A 15 14.54 8.98 0.67
N THR A 16 14.72 10.29 0.83
CA THR A 16 13.79 11.14 1.59
C THR A 16 12.40 11.18 0.97
N GLU A 17 12.28 11.20 -0.35
CA GLU A 17 10.97 11.15 -1.02
C GLU A 17 10.31 9.77 -0.84
N LYS A 18 11.09 8.68 -0.88
CA LYS A 18 10.59 7.32 -0.61
C LYS A 18 10.11 7.19 0.85
N ASP A 19 10.87 7.70 1.81
CA ASP A 19 10.50 7.72 3.23
C ASP A 19 9.21 8.52 3.45
N LEU A 20 9.11 9.70 2.82
CA LEU A 20 7.93 10.55 2.89
C LEU A 20 6.70 9.88 2.27
N LEU A 21 6.85 9.23 1.11
CA LEU A 21 5.78 8.44 0.49
C LEU A 21 5.34 7.30 1.40
N ALA A 22 6.28 6.49 1.91
CA ALA A 22 5.99 5.37 2.79
C ALA A 22 5.23 5.82 4.04
N GLN A 23 5.64 6.94 4.65
CA GLN A 23 4.96 7.50 5.82
C GLN A 23 3.55 7.98 5.47
N ARG A 24 3.38 8.80 4.43
CA ARG A 24 2.06 9.34 4.03
C ARG A 24 1.08 8.24 3.64
N ILE A 25 1.54 7.21 2.95
CA ILE A 25 0.74 6.02 2.62
C ILE A 25 0.30 5.33 3.91
N THR A 26 1.23 5.10 4.84
CA THR A 26 0.92 4.48 6.13
C THR A 26 -0.12 5.28 6.91
N ASP A 27 0.07 6.59 7.02
CA ASP A 27 -0.87 7.48 7.71
C ASP A 27 -2.27 7.45 7.07
N ASN A 28 -2.36 7.34 5.74
CA ASN A 28 -3.62 7.28 5.03
C ASN A 28 -4.46 6.06 5.45
N TYR A 29 -3.81 4.92 5.70
CA TYR A 29 -4.48 3.70 6.17
C TYR A 29 -4.70 3.66 7.67
N VAL A 30 -3.80 4.24 8.47
CA VAL A 30 -3.99 4.35 9.92
C VAL A 30 -5.22 5.18 10.25
N LYS A 31 -5.51 6.25 9.49
CA LYS A 31 -6.77 7.02 9.59
C LYS A 31 -8.03 6.19 9.34
N LEU A 32 -7.90 5.05 8.68
CA LEU A 32 -8.98 4.10 8.41
C LEU A 32 -8.97 2.92 9.39
N ASP A 33 -8.31 3.05 10.54
CA ASP A 33 -8.11 2.00 11.54
C ASP A 33 -7.44 0.73 10.97
N ILE A 34 -6.54 0.87 9.99
CA ILE A 34 -5.67 -0.23 9.58
C ILE A 34 -4.39 -0.20 10.43
N PRO A 35 -4.00 -1.31 11.09
CA PRO A 35 -2.74 -1.38 11.83
C PRO A 35 -1.55 -0.99 10.95
N ALA A 36 -0.69 -0.09 11.43
CA ALA A 36 0.42 0.46 10.64
C ALA A 36 1.37 -0.63 10.14
N PHE A 37 1.66 -1.64 10.96
CA PHE A 37 2.53 -2.78 10.60
C PHE A 37 2.01 -3.60 9.40
N LEU A 38 0.75 -3.42 8.98
CA LEU A 38 0.16 -4.10 7.83
C LEU A 38 0.31 -3.33 6.52
N VAL A 39 0.77 -2.08 6.57
CA VAL A 39 1.02 -1.24 5.40
C VAL A 39 2.44 -1.49 4.92
N ASN A 40 2.56 -2.04 3.72
CA ASN A 40 3.87 -2.34 3.14
C ASN A 40 4.04 -1.53 1.84
N VAL A 41 5.18 -0.87 1.70
CA VAL A 41 5.52 -0.06 0.53
C VAL A 41 6.85 -0.53 -0.04
N PHE A 42 6.86 -0.95 -1.29
CA PHE A 42 8.03 -1.44 -2.01
C PHE A 42 8.37 -0.47 -3.15
N PHE A 43 9.66 -0.15 -3.29
CA PHE A 43 10.18 0.61 -4.42
C PHE A 43 11.12 -0.30 -5.21
N HIS A 44 10.73 -0.64 -6.43
CA HIS A 44 11.52 -1.41 -7.37
C HIS A 44 12.16 -0.47 -8.39
N GLU A 45 13.47 -0.28 -8.25
CA GLU A 45 14.26 0.43 -9.25
C GLU A 45 14.57 -0.49 -10.43
N ASN A 46 13.94 -0.19 -11.56
CA ASN A 46 14.22 -0.89 -12.80
C ASN A 46 15.47 -0.28 -13.44
N ARG A 47 16.48 -1.13 -13.72
CA ARG A 47 17.64 -0.70 -14.51
C ARG A 47 17.19 -0.06 -15.84
N ILE A 48 17.94 0.94 -16.29
CA ILE A 48 17.73 1.56 -17.62
C ILE A 48 17.67 0.45 -18.68
N GLY A 49 16.61 0.46 -19.49
CA GLY A 49 16.34 -0.59 -20.48
C GLY A 49 15.41 -1.72 -20.00
N ASN A 50 14.89 -1.69 -18.78
CA ASN A 50 13.92 -2.69 -18.29
C ASN A 50 12.51 -2.13 -18.06
N PHE A 51 12.36 -0.81 -18.00
CA PHE A 51 11.07 -0.14 -17.91
C PHE A 51 10.90 0.73 -19.16
N TYR A 52 9.84 0.45 -19.93
CA TYR A 52 9.45 1.20 -21.12
C TYR A 52 8.05 1.76 -20.96
N SER A 53 7.86 3.01 -21.40
CA SER A 53 6.52 3.60 -21.56
C SER A 53 6.41 4.19 -22.95
N GLY A 54 5.36 3.82 -23.69
CA GLY A 54 5.20 4.20 -25.10
C GLY A 54 6.38 3.80 -25.99
N GLY A 55 7.05 2.69 -25.66
CA GLY A 55 8.24 2.20 -26.40
C GLY A 55 9.54 2.97 -26.11
N LYS A 56 9.60 3.85 -25.11
CA LYS A 56 10.80 4.65 -24.76
C LYS A 56 11.34 4.35 -23.36
N THR A 57 12.65 4.50 -23.18
CA THR A 57 13.37 4.30 -21.91
C THR A 57 14.53 5.29 -21.74
N PRO A 58 14.87 5.75 -20.51
CA PRO A 58 14.07 5.59 -19.30
C PRO A 58 12.79 6.46 -19.38
N PRO A 59 11.62 5.94 -18.98
CA PRO A 59 10.41 6.75 -18.93
C PRO A 59 10.50 7.76 -17.79
N LYS A 60 9.96 8.95 -18.01
CA LYS A 60 9.71 9.93 -16.94
C LYS A 60 8.34 9.69 -16.30
N THR A 61 8.13 8.45 -15.86
CA THR A 61 6.86 7.94 -15.34
C THR A 61 7.15 6.97 -14.19
N VAL A 62 6.26 6.95 -13.21
CA VAL A 62 6.18 5.93 -12.16
C VAL A 62 4.91 5.12 -12.38
N PHE A 63 4.99 3.80 -12.30
CA PHE A 63 3.82 2.93 -12.28
C PHE A 63 3.72 2.30 -10.90
N PHE A 64 2.52 2.18 -10.33
CA PHE A 64 2.37 1.49 -9.04
C PHE A 64 1.08 0.71 -8.89
N VAL A 65 1.14 -0.33 -8.07
CA VAL A 65 0.02 -1.24 -7.80
C VAL A 65 -0.32 -1.21 -6.32
N LEU A 66 -1.62 -1.12 -6.02
CA LEU A 66 -2.15 -1.22 -4.67
C LEU A 66 -2.93 -2.54 -4.54
N ASP A 67 -2.47 -3.44 -3.67
CA ASP A 67 -3.18 -4.68 -3.34
C ASP A 67 -3.89 -4.54 -2.00
N HIS A 68 -5.22 -4.58 -2.01
CA HIS A 68 -6.05 -4.51 -0.80
C HIS A 68 -6.62 -5.89 -0.48
N ALA A 69 -6.55 -6.26 0.79
CA ALA A 69 -7.22 -7.46 1.30
C ALA A 69 -7.90 -7.20 2.66
N ALA A 70 -7.46 -6.17 3.39
CA ALA A 70 -8.02 -5.87 4.71
C ALA A 70 -9.44 -5.31 4.65
N ARG A 71 -9.77 -4.56 3.59
CA ARG A 71 -11.08 -3.93 3.36
C ARG A 71 -11.36 -3.86 1.88
N SER A 72 -12.64 -3.81 1.53
CA SER A 72 -13.14 -3.50 0.20
C SER A 72 -13.85 -2.14 0.18
N PHE A 73 -14.05 -1.57 -1.00
CA PHE A 73 -14.84 -0.34 -1.14
C PHE A 73 -16.34 -0.64 -1.03
N PRO A 74 -17.07 -0.04 -0.06
CA PRO A 74 -18.50 -0.29 0.13
C PRO A 74 -19.38 0.45 -0.90
N SER A 75 -18.84 1.45 -1.57
CA SER A 75 -19.52 2.22 -2.61
C SER A 75 -18.52 2.87 -3.57
N GLU A 76 -19.02 3.29 -4.73
CA GLU A 76 -18.24 4.05 -5.70
C GLU A 76 -17.73 5.38 -5.14
N GLU A 77 -18.54 6.07 -4.34
CA GLU A 77 -18.16 7.33 -3.67
C GLU A 77 -16.94 7.13 -2.75
N VAL A 78 -16.94 6.06 -1.94
CA VAL A 78 -15.79 5.75 -1.07
C VAL A 78 -14.56 5.35 -1.89
N ARG A 79 -14.75 4.66 -3.02
CA ARG A 79 -13.66 4.32 -3.94
C ARG A 79 -13.02 5.56 -4.56
N LEU A 80 -13.84 6.53 -5.01
CA LEU A 80 -13.36 7.78 -5.58
C LEU A 80 -12.67 8.65 -4.52
N ALA A 81 -13.23 8.76 -3.31
CA ALA A 81 -12.58 9.47 -2.21
C ALA A 81 -11.21 8.85 -1.83
N PHE A 82 -11.09 7.52 -1.89
CA PHE A 82 -9.80 6.86 -1.70
C PHE A 82 -8.83 7.19 -2.84
N ILE A 83 -9.29 7.19 -4.10
CA ILE A 83 -8.49 7.61 -5.27
C ILE A 83 -7.96 9.04 -5.11
N ASP A 84 -8.80 9.96 -4.64
CA ASP A 84 -8.37 11.33 -4.34
C ASP A 84 -7.28 11.35 -3.26
N SER A 85 -7.44 10.56 -2.19
CA SER A 85 -6.40 10.44 -1.15
C SER A 85 -5.07 9.89 -1.68
N VAL A 86 -5.11 8.97 -2.68
CA VAL A 86 -3.90 8.46 -3.33
C VAL A 86 -3.21 9.59 -4.12
N ASN A 87 -3.98 10.39 -4.85
CA ASN A 87 -3.46 11.52 -5.62
C ASN A 87 -2.84 12.59 -4.69
N ASP A 88 -3.51 12.93 -3.58
CA ASP A 88 -3.01 13.86 -2.57
C ASP A 88 -1.65 13.43 -1.97
N ILE A 89 -1.38 12.12 -1.92
CA ILE A 89 -0.11 11.59 -1.45
C ILE A 89 1.00 11.76 -2.50
N VAL A 90 0.74 11.35 -3.74
CA VAL A 90 1.80 11.21 -4.76
C VAL A 90 2.05 12.51 -5.54
N GLU A 91 1.01 13.28 -5.83
CA GLU A 91 1.09 14.48 -6.66
C GLU A 91 2.10 15.51 -6.14
N PRO A 92 2.13 15.86 -4.83
CA PRO A 92 3.08 16.84 -4.31
C PRO A 92 4.56 16.44 -4.46
N ILE A 93 4.84 15.16 -4.72
CA ILE A 93 6.20 14.61 -4.88
C ILE A 93 6.53 14.43 -6.36
N LEU A 94 5.59 13.92 -7.16
CA LEU A 94 5.83 13.56 -8.55
C LEU A 94 5.65 14.75 -9.51
N ALA A 95 4.61 15.57 -9.31
CA ALA A 95 4.26 16.65 -10.23
C ALA A 95 5.33 17.76 -10.32
N PRO A 96 5.93 18.25 -9.21
CA PRO A 96 7.00 19.26 -9.29
C PRO A 96 8.23 18.80 -10.09
N LYS A 97 8.44 17.48 -10.17
CA LYS A 97 9.53 16.86 -10.93
C LYS A 97 9.14 16.60 -12.38
N GLY A 98 7.88 16.84 -12.76
CA GLY A 98 7.32 16.48 -14.05
C GLY A 98 7.31 14.97 -14.30
N ILE A 99 7.19 14.17 -13.24
CA ILE A 99 7.06 12.71 -13.31
C ILE A 99 5.58 12.40 -13.48
N LYS A 100 5.24 11.64 -14.53
CA LYS A 100 3.87 11.13 -14.72
C LYS A 100 3.63 9.93 -13.81
N TRP A 101 2.39 9.66 -13.45
CA TRP A 101 2.05 8.47 -12.68
C TRP A 101 0.85 7.73 -13.24
N GLU A 102 0.86 6.42 -13.06
CA GLU A 102 -0.22 5.50 -13.43
C GLU A 102 -0.32 4.43 -12.33
N TYR A 103 -1.54 4.06 -11.95
CA TYR A 103 -1.74 3.01 -10.96
C TYR A 103 -3.05 2.26 -11.14
N ASN A 104 -3.08 1.06 -10.57
CA ASN A 104 -4.28 0.24 -10.45
C ASN A 104 -4.47 -0.23 -8.99
N ILE A 105 -5.72 -0.50 -8.63
CA ILE A 105 -6.09 -1.08 -7.34
C ILE A 105 -6.65 -2.48 -7.58
N TYR A 106 -6.10 -3.48 -6.89
CA TYR A 106 -6.62 -4.85 -6.89
C TYR A 106 -7.14 -5.20 -5.50
N GLU A 107 -8.35 -5.77 -5.46
CA GLU A 107 -8.96 -6.30 -4.23
C GLU A 107 -8.86 -7.83 -4.24
N HIS A 108 -8.28 -8.38 -3.18
CA HIS A 108 -8.04 -9.82 -3.01
C HIS A 108 -8.89 -10.37 -1.86
N PRO A 109 -9.34 -11.64 -1.91
CA PRO A 109 -10.06 -12.25 -0.80
C PRO A 109 -9.22 -12.28 0.49
N ALA A 110 -9.72 -11.66 1.56
CA ALA A 110 -9.06 -11.63 2.87
C ALA A 110 -8.76 -13.03 3.43
N ASP A 111 -9.59 -14.01 3.09
CA ASP A 111 -9.48 -15.39 3.57
C ASP A 111 -8.21 -16.12 3.05
N ASN A 112 -7.56 -15.58 2.00
CA ASN A 112 -6.29 -16.10 1.44
C ASN A 112 -5.05 -15.39 2.00
N TRP A 113 -5.21 -14.36 2.83
CA TRP A 113 -4.11 -13.61 3.40
C TRP A 113 -3.75 -14.12 4.82
N ARG A 114 -2.45 -14.29 5.10
CA ARG A 114 -1.92 -14.61 6.44
C ARG A 114 -0.93 -13.57 6.96
N VAL A 115 -0.89 -13.41 8.28
CA VAL A 115 0.11 -12.65 9.03
C VAL A 115 0.69 -13.58 10.10
N ASN A 116 1.99 -13.84 10.07
CA ASN A 116 2.63 -14.84 10.93
C ASN A 116 1.90 -16.20 10.92
N GLY A 117 1.37 -16.60 9.75
CA GLY A 117 0.60 -17.83 9.57
C GLY A 117 -0.87 -17.77 10.03
N MET A 118 -1.32 -16.66 10.63
CA MET A 118 -2.69 -16.46 11.12
C MET A 118 -3.56 -15.76 10.08
N VAL A 119 -4.85 -16.09 10.03
CA VAL A 119 -5.84 -15.27 9.33
C VAL A 119 -5.86 -13.88 10.00
N ALA A 120 -5.86 -12.80 9.22
CA ALA A 120 -6.03 -11.47 9.80
C ALA A 120 -7.46 -11.31 10.35
N PRO A 121 -7.67 -10.77 11.56
CA PRO A 121 -8.98 -10.72 12.21
C PRO A 121 -9.90 -9.61 11.64
N VAL A 122 -9.93 -9.42 10.32
CA VAL A 122 -10.71 -8.36 9.64
C VAL A 122 -12.21 -8.44 9.91
N LYS A 123 -12.74 -9.63 10.16
CA LYS A 123 -14.17 -9.90 10.51
C LYS A 123 -14.41 -9.92 12.03
N GLN A 124 -13.40 -9.62 12.85
CA GLN A 124 -13.44 -9.70 14.32
C GLN A 124 -13.04 -8.35 14.94
N PRO A 125 -13.99 -7.40 15.10
CA PRO A 125 -13.71 -6.00 15.46
C PRO A 125 -12.85 -5.82 16.72
N GLU A 126 -13.13 -6.59 17.78
CA GLU A 126 -12.39 -6.48 19.04
C GLU A 126 -10.92 -6.91 18.90
N LEU A 127 -10.65 -7.96 18.12
CA LEU A 127 -9.28 -8.41 17.86
C LEU A 127 -8.57 -7.47 16.87
N TRP A 128 -9.30 -6.95 15.89
CA TRP A 128 -8.79 -5.94 14.97
C TRP A 128 -8.35 -4.69 15.73
N LYS A 129 -9.17 -4.22 16.67
CA LYS A 129 -8.85 -3.09 17.55
C LYS A 129 -7.58 -3.35 18.37
N GLN A 130 -7.42 -4.56 18.92
CA GLN A 130 -6.18 -4.92 19.61
C GLN A 130 -4.95 -4.87 18.71
N TRP A 131 -5.06 -5.31 17.45
CA TRP A 131 -3.96 -5.21 16.47
C TRP A 131 -3.64 -3.75 16.13
N VAL A 132 -4.64 -2.88 16.06
CA VAL A 132 -4.45 -1.44 15.85
C VAL A 132 -3.73 -0.81 17.04
N GLU A 133 -4.23 -1.02 18.26
CA GLU A 133 -3.69 -0.40 19.48
C GLU A 133 -2.26 -0.85 19.80
N ARG A 134 -1.96 -2.14 19.59
CA ARG A 134 -0.63 -2.69 19.85
C ARG A 134 0.33 -2.58 18.67
N ASN A 135 -0.19 -2.25 17.49
CA ASN A 135 0.54 -2.24 16.23
C ASN A 135 1.35 -3.53 15.99
N GLU A 136 0.77 -4.67 16.33
CA GLU A 136 1.39 -5.99 16.17
C GLU A 136 0.35 -7.06 15.84
N ALA A 137 0.81 -8.17 15.26
CA ALA A 137 -0.03 -9.34 15.00
C ALA A 137 -0.22 -10.16 16.29
N VAL A 138 -1.13 -9.70 17.16
CA VAL A 138 -1.47 -10.39 18.41
C VAL A 138 -2.09 -11.75 18.11
N VAL A 139 -1.52 -12.80 18.70
CA VAL A 139 -2.00 -14.18 18.55
C VAL A 139 -3.36 -14.35 19.24
N TYR A 140 -4.31 -15.04 18.58
CA TYR A 140 -5.68 -15.22 19.08
C TYR A 140 -6.26 -16.59 18.74
N GLY A 141 -7.37 -16.96 19.41
CA GLY A 141 -8.19 -18.13 19.07
C GLY A 141 -7.40 -19.43 18.96
N GLU A 142 -7.67 -20.20 17.89
CA GLU A 142 -6.99 -21.48 17.63
C GLU A 142 -5.47 -21.34 17.44
N TYR A 143 -4.98 -20.16 17.07
CA TYR A 143 -3.55 -19.91 16.87
C TYR A 143 -2.78 -19.81 18.20
N ALA A 144 -3.46 -19.47 19.30
CA ALA A 144 -2.86 -19.42 20.63
C ALA A 144 -2.50 -20.81 21.18
N ASN A 145 -3.20 -21.85 20.71
CA ASN A 145 -3.08 -23.23 21.21
C ASN A 145 -2.05 -24.08 20.44
N LYS A 146 -1.44 -23.55 19.38
CA LYS A 146 -0.48 -24.28 18.52
C LYS A 146 0.98 -24.14 18.98
N LYS A 147 1.23 -23.91 20.27
CA LYS A 147 2.60 -23.84 20.82
C LYS A 147 3.19 -25.22 21.06
#